data_AF-A0A8X6S7V3-F1
#
_entry.id   AF-A0A8X6S7V3-F1
#
_cell.length_a   1.000
_cell.length_b   1.000
_cell.length_c   1.000
_cell.angle_alpha   90.00
_cell.angle_beta   90.00
_cell.angle_gamma   90.00
#
_symmetry.space_group_name_H-M   'P 1'
#
loop_
_entity.id
_entity.type
_entity.pdbx_description
1 polymer ?
#
loop_
_entity_poly.entity_id
_entity_poly.type
_entity_poly.pdbx_seq_one_letter_code
_entity_poly.pdbx_strand_id
1 'polypeptide(L)'
;MTGHIYRDVILEQHVRLFRGAMGAEFLFMDDNARPHRANIVDECLQSEDITLLDRPAYSPDLNPIEHVWDMLGRRIAARQPPPTCLPELWRTFLNEWCNISQDQIVNWILSMPRHCKACVASSGRHTPY
;
A
#
# COMPACT_ATOMS: atom_id res chain seq x y z
N MET A 1 6.56 -14.25 -1.57
CA MET A 1 7.60 -13.27 -1.95
C MET A 1 8.73 -13.34 -0.93
N THR A 2 10.00 -13.29 -1.36
CA THR A 2 11.19 -13.23 -0.46
C THR A 2 11.73 -11.80 -0.41
N GLY A 3 12.63 -11.49 0.53
CA GLY A 3 13.24 -10.16 0.61
C GLY A 3 14.05 -9.79 -0.64
N HIS A 4 14.70 -10.76 -1.29
CA HIS A 4 15.40 -10.55 -2.56
C HIS A 4 14.42 -10.16 -3.67
N ILE A 5 13.31 -10.90 -3.82
CA ILE A 5 12.28 -10.58 -4.82
C ILE A 5 11.67 -9.20 -4.53
N TYR A 6 11.43 -8.86 -3.27
CA TYR A 6 10.90 -7.54 -2.90
C TYR A 6 11.86 -6.41 -3.28
N ARG A 7 13.15 -6.54 -2.95
CA ARG A 7 14.17 -5.58 -3.38
C ARG A 7 14.21 -5.44 -4.90
N ASP A 8 14.37 -6.55 -5.62
CA ASP A 8 14.63 -6.54 -7.07
C ASP A 8 13.42 -6.05 -7.88
N VAL A 9 12.22 -6.43 -7.46
CA VAL A 9 10.99 -6.19 -8.24
C VAL A 9 10.25 -4.96 -7.75
N ILE A 10 10.26 -4.66 -6.46
CA ILE A 10 9.52 -3.51 -5.90
C ILE A 10 10.44 -2.32 -5.71
N LEU A 11 11.53 -2.46 -4.96
CA LEU A 11 12.37 -1.31 -4.63
C LEU A 11 13.14 -0.79 -5.84
N GLU A 12 13.93 -1.64 -6.49
CA GLU A 12 14.83 -1.23 -7.57
C GLU A 12 14.08 -0.82 -8.84
N GLN A 13 13.00 -1.52 -9.19
CA GLN A 13 12.26 -1.27 -10.44
C GLN A 13 11.19 -0.19 -10.32
N HIS A 14 10.64 0.04 -9.13
CA HIS A 14 9.50 0.94 -8.95
C HIS A 14 9.80 2.07 -7.96
N VAL A 15 10.09 1.74 -6.69
CA VAL A 15 10.23 2.76 -5.63
C VAL A 15 11.37 3.73 -5.92
N ARG A 16 12.50 3.22 -6.43
CA ARG A 16 13.66 4.03 -6.84
C ARG A 16 13.30 5.10 -7.87
N LEU A 17 12.44 4.77 -8.85
CA LEU A 17 12.01 5.72 -9.87
C LEU A 17 11.19 6.86 -9.27
N PHE A 18 10.27 6.55 -8.35
CA PHE A 18 9.50 7.56 -7.65
C PHE A 18 10.36 8.41 -6.72
N ARG A 19 11.34 7.82 -6.02
CA ARG A 19 12.32 8.56 -5.24
C ARG A 19 13.12 9.55 -6.10
N GLY A 20 13.54 9.13 -7.30
CA GLY A 20 14.23 9.99 -8.25
C GLY A 20 13.35 11.14 -8.77
N ALA A 21 12.07 10.88 -9.02
CA ALA A 21 11.13 11.87 -9.54
C ALA A 21 10.65 12.87 -8.47
N MET A 22 10.38 12.42 -7.24
CA MET A 22 9.83 13.24 -6.16
C MET A 22 10.91 13.92 -5.29
N GLY A 23 12.17 13.49 -5.40
CA GLY A 23 13.28 14.11 -4.67
C GLY A 23 13.31 13.73 -3.18
N ALA A 24 14.04 14.52 -2.40
CA ALA A 24 14.41 14.19 -1.02
C ALA A 24 13.21 14.12 -0.04
N GLU A 25 12.07 14.69 -0.40
CA GLU A 25 10.84 14.65 0.42
C GLU A 25 10.04 13.35 0.21
N PHE A 26 10.49 12.45 -0.66
CA PHE A 26 9.85 11.17 -0.89
C PHE A 26 9.89 10.28 0.37
N LEU A 27 8.71 9.89 0.84
CA LEU A 27 8.54 8.93 1.93
C LEU A 27 7.92 7.65 1.37
N PHE A 28 8.51 6.51 1.71
CA PHE A 28 8.01 5.19 1.34
C PHE A 28 7.28 4.54 2.53
N MET A 29 6.16 3.86 2.27
CA MET A 29 5.43 3.10 3.28
C MET A 29 5.11 1.70 2.74
N ASP A 30 5.25 0.69 3.60
CA ASP A 30 4.80 -0.69 3.39
C ASP A 30 4.12 -1.26 4.66
N ASP A 31 3.76 -2.55 4.66
CA ASP A 31 2.99 -3.22 5.71
C ASP A 31 3.83 -3.91 6.81
N ASN A 32 5.15 -3.69 6.87
CA ASN A 32 6.09 -4.39 7.77
C ASN A 32 6.13 -5.93 7.61
N ALA A 33 5.66 -6.52 6.49
CA ALA A 33 5.77 -7.97 6.29
C ALA A 33 7.24 -8.45 6.39
N ARG A 34 7.46 -9.70 6.84
CA ARG A 34 8.81 -10.24 7.07
C ARG A 34 9.79 -10.02 5.90
N PRO A 35 9.40 -10.19 4.62
CA PRO A 35 10.30 -9.90 3.49
C PRO A 35 10.74 -8.43 3.40
N HIS A 36 9.91 -7.49 3.84
CA HIS A 36 10.15 -6.04 3.77
C HIS A 36 11.08 -5.53 4.88
N ARG A 37 11.40 -6.38 5.86
CA ARG A 37 12.32 -6.11 6.98
C ARG A 37 13.53 -7.03 6.98
N ALA A 38 13.86 -7.59 5.82
CA ALA A 38 15.11 -8.33 5.65
C ALA A 38 16.27 -7.35 5.50
N ASN A 39 17.46 -7.67 6.03
CA ASN A 39 18.64 -6.80 5.97
C ASN A 39 18.93 -6.27 4.55
N ILE A 40 18.76 -7.11 3.53
CA ILE A 40 18.99 -6.76 2.13
C ILE A 40 18.04 -5.66 1.60
N VAL A 41 16.86 -5.53 2.22
CA VAL A 41 15.88 -4.49 1.92
C VAL A 41 16.28 -3.20 2.63
N ASP A 42 16.67 -3.28 3.89
CA ASP A 42 17.16 -2.12 4.66
C ASP A 42 18.42 -1.50 4.02
N GLU A 43 19.38 -2.34 3.60
CA GLU A 43 20.58 -1.92 2.87
C GLU A 43 20.22 -1.20 1.55
N CYS A 44 19.23 -1.71 0.81
CA CYS A 44 18.77 -1.10 -0.44
C CYS A 44 18.13 0.27 -0.18
N LEU A 45 17.20 0.37 0.78
CA LEU A 45 16.56 1.63 1.15
C LEU A 45 17.59 2.70 1.57
N GLN A 46 18.61 2.31 2.34
CA GLN A 46 19.71 3.19 2.74
C GLN A 46 20.55 3.65 1.53
N SER A 47 20.91 2.73 0.63
CA SER A 47 21.74 3.05 -0.54
C SER A 47 21.05 4.01 -1.54
N GLU A 48 19.72 3.94 -1.62
CA GLU A 48 18.91 4.77 -2.51
C GLU A 48 18.38 6.04 -1.81
N ASP A 49 18.82 6.31 -0.57
CA ASP A 49 18.37 7.45 0.25
C ASP A 49 16.83 7.54 0.34
N ILE A 50 16.19 6.39 0.54
CA ILE A 50 14.74 6.25 0.68
C ILE A 50 14.40 6.21 2.17
N THR A 51 13.67 7.24 2.62
CA THR A 51 13.14 7.25 3.98
C THR A 51 11.89 6.39 4.05
N LEU A 52 11.95 5.34 4.87
CA LEU A 52 10.84 4.46 5.20
C LEU A 52 10.04 5.04 6.37
N LEU A 53 8.73 5.15 6.20
CA LEU A 53 7.83 5.61 7.25
C LEU A 53 7.55 4.48 8.25
N ASP A 54 7.85 4.74 9.51
CA ASP A 54 7.60 3.77 10.58
C ASP A 54 6.10 3.57 10.81
N ARG A 55 5.73 2.32 11.07
CA ARG A 55 4.32 1.92 11.21
C ARG A 55 4.17 0.98 12.40
N PRO A 56 3.17 1.19 13.26
CA PRO A 56 2.86 0.23 14.31
C PRO A 56 2.43 -1.11 13.72
N ALA A 57 2.87 -2.20 14.34
CA ALA A 57 2.45 -3.54 13.98
C ALA A 57 0.92 -3.69 14.13
N TYR A 58 0.32 -4.58 13.34
CA TYR A 58 -1.12 -4.92 13.40
C TYR A 58 -2.09 -3.74 13.25
N SER A 59 -1.70 -2.68 12.55
CA SER A 59 -2.53 -1.47 12.39
C SER A 59 -3.00 -1.28 10.95
N PRO A 60 -3.77 -2.19 10.33
CA PRO A 60 -4.17 -2.04 8.92
C PRO A 60 -4.95 -0.75 8.66
N ASP A 61 -5.65 -0.22 9.66
CA ASP A 61 -6.33 1.07 9.67
C ASP A 61 -5.40 2.27 9.41
N LEU A 62 -4.10 2.09 9.65
CA LEU A 62 -3.06 3.08 9.39
C LEU A 62 -2.26 2.81 8.10
N ASN A 63 -2.77 1.99 7.18
CA ASN A 63 -2.15 1.71 5.90
C ASN A 63 -3.10 2.10 4.74
N PRO A 64 -2.83 3.19 4.00
CA PRO A 64 -3.70 3.66 2.93
C PRO A 64 -4.02 2.60 1.86
N ILE A 65 -3.10 1.66 1.60
CA ILE A 65 -3.31 0.65 0.55
C ILE A 65 -4.41 -0.35 0.91
N GLU A 66 -4.68 -0.58 2.21
CA GLU A 66 -5.76 -1.47 2.66
C GLU A 66 -7.14 -0.94 2.23
N HIS A 67 -7.31 0.39 2.24
CA HIS A 67 -8.51 1.05 1.70
C HIS A 67 -8.70 0.79 0.20
N VAL A 68 -7.60 0.79 -0.55
CA VAL A 68 -7.62 0.50 -1.98
C VAL A 68 -8.00 -0.96 -2.22
N TRP A 69 -7.43 -1.89 -1.44
CA TRP A 69 -7.74 -3.31 -1.55
C TRP A 69 -9.19 -3.64 -1.18
N ASP A 70 -9.72 -3.10 -0.09
CA ASP A 70 -11.11 -3.29 0.30
C ASP A 70 -12.08 -2.74 -0.76
N MET A 71 -11.81 -1.53 -1.27
CA MET A 71 -12.62 -0.93 -2.34
C MET A 71 -12.61 -1.82 -3.59
N LEU A 72 -11.45 -2.30 -4.02
CA LEU A 72 -11.34 -3.22 -5.17
C LEU A 72 -12.12 -4.51 -4.93
N GLY A 73 -11.96 -5.13 -3.75
CA GLY A 73 -12.70 -6.33 -3.38
C GLY A 73 -14.21 -6.13 -3.46
N ARG A 74 -14.72 -5.02 -2.92
CA ARG A 74 -16.14 -4.67 -2.99
C ARG A 74 -16.63 -4.44 -4.43
N ARG A 75 -15.85 -3.72 -5.25
CA ARG A 75 -16.22 -3.49 -6.66
C ARG A 75 -16.25 -4.78 -7.48
N ILE A 76 -15.27 -5.65 -7.29
CA ILE A 76 -15.21 -6.97 -7.95
C ILE A 76 -16.38 -7.83 -7.51
N ALA A 77 -16.69 -7.88 -6.20
CA ALA A 77 -17.82 -8.63 -5.66
C ALA A 77 -19.19 -8.11 -6.15
N ALA A 78 -19.29 -6.83 -6.47
CA ALA A 78 -20.51 -6.21 -6.99
C ALA A 78 -20.73 -6.44 -8.51
N ARG A 79 -19.77 -7.02 -9.23
CA ARG A 79 -19.89 -7.29 -10.67
C ARG A 79 -20.99 -8.30 -10.96
N GLN A 80 -21.69 -8.06 -12.08
CA GLN A 80 -22.75 -8.92 -12.58
C GLN A 80 -22.51 -9.23 -14.08
N PRO A 81 -22.32 -10.51 -14.46
CA PRO A 81 -22.15 -11.66 -13.57
C PRO A 81 -20.83 -11.58 -12.78
N PRO A 82 -20.73 -12.26 -11.63
CA PRO A 82 -19.47 -12.34 -10.88
C PRO A 82 -18.43 -13.15 -11.69
N PRO A 83 -17.13 -12.87 -11.54
CA PRO A 83 -16.08 -13.65 -12.17
C PRO A 83 -16.09 -15.09 -11.61
N THR A 84 -16.06 -16.08 -12.49
CA THR A 84 -16.20 -17.51 -12.13
C THR A 84 -14.90 -18.29 -12.26
N CYS A 85 -13.90 -17.70 -12.93
CA CYS A 85 -12.59 -18.30 -13.10
C CYS A 85 -11.46 -17.27 -12.96
N LEU A 86 -10.22 -17.76 -12.80
CA LEU A 86 -9.06 -16.92 -12.58
C LEU A 86 -8.80 -15.89 -13.71
N PRO A 87 -8.92 -16.23 -15.02
CA PRO A 87 -8.79 -15.24 -16.09
C PRO A 87 -9.84 -14.12 -16.03
N GLU A 88 -11.09 -14.46 -15.71
CA GLU A 88 -12.17 -13.47 -15.54
C GLU A 88 -11.93 -12.57 -14.34
N LEU A 89 -11.46 -13.16 -13.23
CA LEU A 89 -11.09 -12.41 -12.04
C LEU A 89 -9.96 -11.43 -12.35
N TRP A 90 -8.92 -11.87 -13.05
CA TRP A 90 -7.79 -11.03 -13.45
C TRP A 90 -8.23 -9.86 -14.35
N ARG A 91 -9.04 -10.12 -15.37
CA ARG A 91 -9.58 -9.08 -16.25
C ARG A 91 -10.45 -8.09 -15.48
N THR A 92 -11.31 -8.60 -14.59
CA THR A 92 -12.18 -7.77 -13.75
C THR A 92 -11.36 -6.90 -12.80
N PHE A 93 -10.34 -7.47 -12.17
CA PHE A 93 -9.43 -6.77 -11.29
C PHE A 93 -8.74 -5.60 -12.01
N LEU A 94 -8.15 -5.84 -13.18
CA LEU A 94 -7.49 -4.80 -13.97
C LEU A 94 -8.48 -3.71 -14.41
N ASN A 95 -9.68 -4.08 -14.82
CA ASN A 95 -10.72 -3.11 -15.18
C ASN A 95 -11.10 -2.23 -13.98
N GLU A 96 -11.28 -2.81 -12.79
CA GLU A 96 -11.59 -2.04 -11.59
C GLU A 96 -10.44 -1.14 -11.16
N TRP A 97 -9.21 -1.65 -11.23
CA TRP A 97 -8.01 -0.88 -10.94
C TRP A 97 -7.91 0.37 -11.82
N CYS A 98 -8.10 0.22 -13.13
CA CYS A 98 -8.08 1.35 -14.07
C CYS A 98 -9.23 2.36 -13.84
N ASN A 99 -10.32 1.94 -13.19
CA ASN A 99 -11.45 2.80 -12.84
C ASN A 99 -11.29 3.47 -11.47
N ILE A 100 -10.15 3.32 -10.79
CA ILE A 100 -9.85 4.10 -9.59
C ILE A 100 -9.34 5.47 -10.05
N SER A 101 -10.10 6.52 -9.73
CA SER A 101 -9.65 7.89 -9.98
C SER A 101 -8.51 8.27 -9.04
N GLN A 102 -7.62 9.14 -9.50
CA GLN A 102 -6.56 9.69 -8.65
C GLN A 102 -7.14 10.47 -7.46
N ASP A 103 -8.25 11.18 -7.65
CA ASP A 103 -8.94 11.88 -6.56
C ASP A 103 -9.39 10.92 -5.43
N GLN A 104 -9.84 9.70 -5.77
CA GLN A 104 -10.14 8.70 -4.75
C GLN A 104 -8.89 8.33 -3.95
N ILE A 105 -7.77 8.06 -4.62
CA ILE A 105 -6.50 7.71 -3.96
C ILE A 105 -6.02 8.87 -3.08
N VAL A 106 -6.01 10.09 -3.62
CA VAL A 106 -5.58 11.30 -2.91
C VAL A 106 -6.46 11.55 -1.68
N ASN A 107 -7.78 11.42 -1.79
CA ASN A 107 -8.68 11.60 -0.65
C ASN A 107 -8.40 10.58 0.47
N TRP A 108 -8.04 9.34 0.15
CA TRP A 108 -7.65 8.35 1.15
C TRP A 108 -6.34 8.72 1.84
N ILE A 109 -5.32 9.12 1.08
CA ILE A 109 -4.04 9.59 1.63
C ILE A 109 -4.27 10.78 2.56
N LEU A 110 -5.05 11.77 2.12
CA LEU A 110 -5.38 12.97 2.91
C LEU A 110 -6.25 12.67 4.14
N SER A 111 -6.91 11.51 4.19
CA SER A 111 -7.69 11.09 5.34
C SER A 111 -6.85 10.50 6.48
N MET A 112 -5.59 10.13 6.21
CA MET A 112 -4.70 9.48 7.18
C MET A 112 -4.51 10.24 8.49
N PRO A 113 -4.32 11.58 8.51
CA PRO A 113 -4.20 12.31 9.77
C PRO A 113 -5.43 12.15 10.68
N ARG A 114 -6.62 11.96 10.11
CA ARG A 114 -7.85 11.69 10.88
C ARG A 114 -7.82 10.28 11.47
N HIS A 115 -7.37 9.27 10.72
CA HIS A 115 -7.24 7.90 11.23
C HIS A 115 -6.18 7.80 12.32
N CYS A 116 -5.02 8.46 12.13
CA CYS A 116 -4.00 8.56 13.18
C CYS A 116 -4.55 9.19 14.46
N LYS A 117 -5.30 10.30 14.35
CA LYS A 117 -5.95 10.94 15.52
C LYS A 117 -6.96 10.01 16.20
N ALA A 118 -7.75 9.27 15.42
CA ALA A 118 -8.69 8.29 15.98
C ALA A 118 -7.96 7.16 16.73
N CYS A 119 -6.83 6.67 16.20
CA CYS A 119 -6.00 5.64 16.82
C CYS A 119 -5.36 6.15 18.13
N VAL A 120 -4.89 7.40 18.14
CA VAL A 120 -4.40 8.04 19.37
C VAL A 120 -5.52 8.18 20.41
N ALA A 121 -6.70 8.63 19.98
CA ALA A 121 -7.87 8.78 20.86
C ALA A 121 -8.36 7.43 21.42
N SER A 122 -8.21 6.34 20.66
CA SER A 122 -8.52 4.98 21.11
C SER A 122 -7.39 4.34 21.93
N SER A 123 -6.31 5.08 22.22
CA SER A 123 -5.10 4.57 22.90
C SER A 123 -4.47 3.38 22.19
N GLY A 124 -4.37 3.43 20.86
CA GLY A 124 -3.78 2.38 20.02
C GLY A 124 -4.70 1.18 19.77
N ARG A 125 -5.96 1.23 20.22
CA ARG A 125 -6.95 0.19 19.92
C ARG A 125 -7.50 0.35 18.51
N HIS A 126 -8.04 -0.74 17.97
CA HIS A 126 -8.69 -0.76 16.67
C HIS A 126 -9.68 0.39 16.50
N THR A 127 -9.52 1.16 15.44
CA THR A 127 -10.47 2.22 15.06
C THR A 127 -11.51 1.68 14.10
N PRO A 128 -12.77 2.15 14.12
CA PRO A 128 -13.72 1.78 13.10
C PRO A 128 -13.21 2.27 11.74
N TYR A 129 -12.86 1.29 10.92
CA TYR A 129 -12.53 1.37 9.50
C TYR A 129 -13.73 0.82 8.71
#